data_AF-A0A4R3TFW7-F1
#
_entry.id   AF-A0A4R3TFW7-F1
#
_cell.length_a   1.000
_cell.length_b   1.000
_cell.length_c   1.000
_cell.angle_alpha   90.00
_cell.angle_beta   90.00
_cell.angle_gamma   90.00
#
_symmetry.space_group_name_H-M   'P 1'
#
loop_
_entity.id
_entity.type
_entity.pdbx_description
1 polymer ?
#
loop_
_entity_poly.entity_id
_entity_poly.type
_entity_poly.pdbx_seq_one_letter_code
_entity_poly.pdbx_strand_id
1 'polypeptide(L)' 'MKLKALYGVYYSACGNTRKVIETAAETLQQYLHLPITYIDFTLPAMRKETYVFPKDALVLFGSSVYAGRLPNKM' A
#
# COMPACT_ATOMS: atom_id res chain seq x y z
N MET A 1 -15.51 -15.66 -1.86
CA MET A 1 -14.78 -14.76 -2.76
C MET A 1 -13.35 -15.28 -2.90
N LYS A 2 -12.73 -15.27 -4.10
CA LYS A 2 -11.34 -15.73 -4.31
C LYS A 2 -10.46 -14.52 -4.63
N LEU A 3 -9.44 -14.28 -3.80
CA LEU A 3 -8.47 -13.21 -4.00
C LEU A 3 -7.52 -13.57 -5.17
N LYS A 4 -7.09 -12.56 -5.93
CA LYS A 4 -6.20 -12.73 -7.10
C LYS A 4 -4.97 -11.83 -7.13
N ALA A 5 -4.95 -10.76 -6.35
CA ALA A 5 -3.84 -9.82 -6.34
C ALA A 5 -3.67 -9.22 -4.94
N LEU A 6 -2.42 -8.85 -4.63
CA LEU A 6 -2.05 -8.13 -3.42
C LEU A 6 -1.49 -6.76 -3.80
N TYR A 7 -1.89 -5.72 -3.09
CA TYR A 7 -1.35 -4.37 -3.28
C TYR A 7 -0.80 -3.86 -1.97
N GLY A 8 0.45 -3.38 -1.98
CA GLY A 8 1.04 -2.62 -0.89
C GLY A 8 1.06 -1.15 -1.26
N VAL A 9 0.21 -0.35 -0.62
CA VAL A 9 0.10 1.08 -0.86
C VAL A 9 0.62 1.81 0.36
N TYR A 10 1.55 2.75 0.16
CA TYR A 10 2.07 3.50 1.30
C TYR A 10 2.44 4.94 1.01
N TYR A 11 2.33 5.76 2.03
CA TYR A 11 3.12 6.99 2.18
C TYR A 11 4.09 6.84 3.32
N SER A 12 5.36 7.08 3.04
CA SER A 12 6.44 6.72 3.95
C SER A 12 7.55 7.76 3.91
N ALA A 13 7.31 8.91 4.55
CA ALA A 13 8.24 10.04 4.57
C ALA A 13 9.68 9.67 4.99
N CYS A 14 9.83 8.72 5.93
CA CYS A 14 11.13 8.26 6.44
C CYS A 14 11.37 6.74 6.24
N GLY A 15 10.63 6.08 5.33
CA GLY A 15 10.82 4.64 5.05
C GLY A 15 10.19 3.64 6.03
N ASN A 16 9.79 4.05 7.25
CA ASN A 16 9.24 3.11 8.25
C ASN A 16 7.92 2.46 7.81
N THR A 17 6.98 3.26 7.30
CA THR A 17 5.68 2.73 6.83
C THR A 17 5.86 1.79 5.65
N ARG A 18 6.77 2.14 4.72
CA ARG A 18 7.17 1.26 3.61
C ARG A 18 7.62 -0.09 4.14
N LYS A 19 8.55 -0.11 5.09
CA LYS A 19 9.08 -1.35 5.68
C LYS A 19 7.95 -2.22 6.25
N VAL A 20 7.05 -1.63 7.02
CA VAL A 20 5.91 -2.36 7.61
C VAL A 20 5.00 -2.95 6.53
N ILE A 21 4.63 -2.15 5.52
CA ILE A 21 3.73 -2.61 4.45
C ILE A 21 4.39 -3.68 3.59
N GLU A 22 5.64 -3.48 3.16
CA GLU A 22 6.37 -4.46 2.35
C GLU A 22 6.54 -5.79 3.10
N THR A 23 6.95 -5.76 4.38
CA THR A 23 7.08 -6.99 5.19
C THR A 23 5.75 -7.72 5.37
N ALA A 24 4.66 -6.99 5.68
CA ALA A 24 3.34 -7.61 5.84
C ALA A 24 2.83 -8.20 4.52
N ALA A 25 3.04 -7.50 3.42
CA ALA A 25 2.55 -7.90 2.11
C ALA A 25 3.35 -9.07 1.53
N GLU A 26 4.67 -9.11 1.73
CA GLU A 26 5.54 -10.26 1.41
C GLU A 26 5.13 -11.50 2.21
N THR A 27 4.85 -11.33 3.50
CA THR A 27 4.36 -12.42 4.36
C THR A 27 3.05 -12.98 3.80
N LEU A 28 2.09 -12.11 3.45
CA LEU A 28 0.82 -12.54 2.86
C LEU A 28 1.00 -13.19 1.48
N GLN A 29 1.93 -12.70 0.66
CA GLN A 29 2.26 -13.31 -0.62
C GLN A 29 2.73 -14.76 -0.43
N GLN A 30 3.55 -15.05 0.57
CA GLN A 30 4.02 -16.41 0.85
C GLN A 30 2.87 -17.37 1.22
N TYR A 31 1.88 -16.91 1.98
CA TYR A 31 0.73 -17.73 2.36
C TYR A 31 -0.31 -17.87 1.24
N LEU A 32 -0.59 -16.77 0.54
CA LEU A 32 -1.68 -16.69 -0.44
C LEU A 32 -1.24 -17.03 -1.86
N HIS A 33 0.07 -17.03 -2.13
CA HIS A 33 0.67 -17.27 -3.45
C HIS A 33 0.12 -16.34 -4.53
N LEU A 34 -0.08 -15.06 -4.17
CA LEU A 34 -0.62 -14.03 -5.05
C LEU A 34 0.47 -13.06 -5.53
N PRO A 35 0.36 -12.52 -6.76
CA PRO A 35 1.25 -11.46 -7.22
C PRO A 35 1.05 -10.20 -6.37
N ILE A 36 2.15 -9.49 -6.13
CA ILE A 36 2.18 -8.26 -5.34
C ILE A 36 2.57 -7.05 -6.21
N THR A 37 1.90 -5.92 -6.01
CA THR A 37 2.25 -4.63 -6.63
C THR A 37 2.35 -3.55 -5.56
N TYR A 38 3.40 -2.73 -5.63
CA TYR A 38 3.62 -1.62 -4.70
C TYR A 38 3.28 -0.27 -5.33
N ILE A 39 2.63 0.60 -4.56
CA ILE A 39 2.29 1.98 -4.96
C ILE A 39 2.81 2.94 -3.88
N ASP A 40 3.82 3.73 -4.24
CA ASP A 40 4.44 4.71 -3.35
C ASP A 40 3.81 6.10 -3.52
N PHE A 41 2.89 6.45 -2.61
CA PHE A 41 2.23 7.75 -2.54
C PHE A 41 3.13 8.88 -2.00
N THR A 42 4.37 8.59 -1.59
CA THR A 42 5.31 9.61 -1.12
C THR A 42 5.69 10.57 -2.25
N LEU A 43 5.68 10.11 -3.51
CA LEU A 43 6.00 10.92 -4.68
C LEU A 43 4.80 11.82 -5.11
N PRO A 44 5.01 13.12 -5.40
CA PRO A 44 3.94 14.02 -5.84
C PRO A 44 3.16 13.59 -7.08
N ALA A 45 3.82 12.92 -8.03
CA ALA A 45 3.18 12.45 -9.27
C ALA A 45 2.10 11.40 -8.97
N MET A 46 2.39 10.48 -8.04
CA MET A 46 1.49 9.39 -7.67
C MET A 46 0.23 9.87 -6.96
N ARG A 47 0.20 11.11 -6.46
CA ARG A 47 -0.99 11.71 -5.82
C ARG A 47 -1.97 12.37 -6.79
N LYS A 48 -1.62 12.45 -8.07
CA LYS A 48 -2.48 13.08 -9.09
C LYS A 48 -3.38 12.08 -9.81
N GLU A 49 -3.15 10.79 -9.61
CA GLU A 49 -3.89 9.72 -10.27
C GLU A 49 -4.93 9.10 -9.34
N THR A 50 -6.01 8.59 -9.92
CA THR A 50 -7.00 7.78 -9.20
C THR A 50 -6.65 6.32 -9.40
N TYR A 51 -6.36 5.61 -8.32
CA TYR A 51 -6.12 4.17 -8.38
C TYR A 51 -7.41 3.41 -8.17
N VAL A 52 -7.73 2.53 -9.11
CA VAL A 52 -8.87 1.62 -9.03
C VAL A 52 -8.34 0.20 -8.84
N PHE A 53 -8.77 -0.45 -7.76
CA PHE A 53 -8.37 -1.81 -7.46
C PHE A 53 -9.46 -2.80 -7.91
N PRO A 54 -9.08 -3.97 -8.47
CA PRO A 54 -10.02 -5.03 -8.77
C PRO A 54 -10.78 -5.49 -7.52
N LYS A 55 -12.03 -5.93 -7.69
CA LYS A 55 -12.88 -6.44 -6.59
C LYS A 55 -12.29 -7.63 -5.84
N ASP A 56 -11.38 -8.36 -6.47
CA ASP A 56 -10.68 -9.54 -5.97
C ASP A 56 -9.24 -9.24 -5.52
N ALA A 57 -8.91 -7.97 -5.32
CA ALA A 57 -7.65 -7.54 -4.75
C ALA A 57 -7.71 -7.41 -3.23
N LEU A 58 -6.61 -7.79 -2.56
CA LEU A 58 -6.35 -7.42 -1.17
C LEU A 58 -5.39 -6.23 -1.14
N VAL A 59 -5.80 -5.13 -0.52
CA VAL A 59 -5.00 -3.90 -0.44
C VAL A 59 -4.55 -3.66 0.99
N LEU A 60 -3.23 -3.57 1.19
CA LEU A 60 -2.61 -3.09 2.42
C LEU A 60 -2.28 -1.62 2.24
N PHE A 61 -2.98 -0.74 2.94
CA PHE A 61 -2.77 0.70 2.86
C PHE A 61 -2.15 1.22 4.16
N GLY A 62 -0.96 1.80 4.09
CA GLY A 62 -0.24 2.35 5.23
C GLY A 62 0.15 3.81 5.05
N SER A 63 0.09 4.60 6.12
CA SER A 63 0.65 5.94 6.11
C SER A 63 1.24 6.29 7.47
N SER A 64 2.33 7.06 7.48
CA SER A 64 2.78 7.73 8.70
C SER A 64 1.73 8.74 9.18
N VAL A 65 1.60 8.87 10.49
CA VAL A 65 0.81 9.94 11.11
C VAL A 65 1.62 11.23 11.11
N TYR A 66 0.98 12.34 10.76
CA TYR A 66 1.54 13.69 10.82
C TYR A 66 0.64 14.58 11.67
N ALA A 67 1.18 15.14 12.76
CA ALA A 67 0.43 15.97 13.71
C ALA A 67 -0.88 15.31 14.21
N GLY A 68 -0.84 14.00 14.48
CA GLY A 68 -2.00 13.23 14.95
C GLY A 68 -3.02 12.88 13.86
N ARG A 69 -2.74 13.12 12.58
CA ARG A 69 -3.65 12.87 11.45
C ARG A 69 -2.98 12.15 10.30
N LEU A 70 -3.79 11.64 9.36
CA LEU A 70 -3.31 11.20 8.05
C LEU A 70 -2.82 12.44 7.26
N PRO A 71 -1.73 12.34 6.47
CA PRO A 71 -1.29 13.43 5.62
C PRO A 71 -2.37 13.87 4.63
N ASN A 72 -2.63 15.18 4.54
CA ASN A 72 -3.74 15.75 3.76
C ASN A 72 -3.67 15.56 2.23
N LYS A 73 -2.54 15.07 1.71
CA LYS A 73 -2.35 14.87 0.27
C LYS A 73 -2.50 13.40 -0.14
N MET A 74 -3.07 12.57 0.73
CA MET A 74 -3.33 11.16 0.49
C MET A 74 -4.71 10.95 -0.12
#